data_AF-A0A2I0QNU0-F1
#
_entry.id   AF-A0A2I0QNU0-F1
#
_cell.length_a   1.000
_cell.length_b   1.000
_cell.length_c   1.000
_cell.angle_alpha   90.00
_cell.angle_beta   90.00
_cell.angle_gamma   90.00
#
_symmetry.space_group_name_H-M   'P 1'
#
loop_
_entity.id
_entity.type
_entity.pdbx_description
1 polymer ?
#
loop_
_entity_poly.entity_id
_entity_poly.type
_entity_poly.pdbx_seq_one_letter_code
_entity_poly.pdbx_strand_id
1 'polypeptide(L)'
;MSRKAICFAAKDRILKCPNCGKEVEIWSDEFKAKCPNCKKEVFKEEASLCIEWCKHAKECVGEERYEEYEKNKKFPKNFARV
;
A
#
# COMPACT_ATOMS: atom_id res chain seq x y z
N MET A 1 -0.06 -37.63 10.39
CA MET A 1 0.45 -37.01 9.14
C MET A 1 -0.67 -36.22 8.46
N SER A 2 -1.12 -35.13 9.06
CA SER A 2 -2.15 -34.27 8.43
C SER A 2 -1.54 -32.88 8.26
N ARG A 3 -0.87 -32.67 7.13
CA ARG A 3 -0.41 -31.32 6.74
C ARG A 3 -1.66 -30.51 6.41
N LYS A 4 -2.11 -29.70 7.37
CA LYS A 4 -3.03 -28.59 7.13
C LYS A 4 -2.36 -27.67 6.09
N ALA A 5 -2.62 -27.89 4.81
CA ALA A 5 -2.37 -26.91 3.77
C ALA A 5 -3.47 -25.85 3.91
N ILE A 6 -3.26 -24.92 4.84
CA ILE A 6 -4.00 -23.67 4.86
C ILE A 6 -3.41 -22.88 3.68
N CYS A 7 -3.92 -23.12 2.48
CA CYS A 7 -3.64 -22.27 1.33
C CYS A 7 -4.21 -20.90 1.68
N PHE A 8 -3.36 -20.00 2.17
CA PHE A 8 -3.69 -18.63 2.50
C PHE A 8 -4.20 -17.98 1.21
N ALA A 9 -5.53 -17.82 1.10
CA ALA A 9 -6.17 -17.25 -0.06
C ALA A 9 -5.58 -15.86 -0.32
N ALA A 10 -4.99 -15.68 -1.50
CA ALA A 10 -4.54 -14.39 -2.00
C ALA A 10 -5.77 -13.47 -2.00
N LYS A 11 -5.75 -12.43 -1.17
CA LYS A 11 -6.88 -11.52 -1.01
C LYS A 11 -6.75 -10.43 -2.06
N ASP A 12 -7.48 -10.52 -3.14
CA ASP A 12 -7.60 -9.46 -4.13
C ASP A 12 -8.27 -8.22 -3.52
N ARG A 13 -7.82 -7.02 -3.91
CA ARG A 13 -8.46 -5.76 -3.54
C ARG A 13 -8.87 -5.03 -4.81
N ILE A 14 -10.12 -4.58 -4.85
CA ILE A 14 -10.66 -3.78 -5.96
C ILE A 14 -10.51 -2.30 -5.62
N LEU A 15 -9.72 -1.58 -6.40
CA LEU A 15 -9.56 -0.12 -6.30
C LEU A 15 -10.19 0.56 -7.51
N LYS A 16 -10.74 1.76 -7.33
CA LYS A 16 -11.22 2.57 -8.45
C LYS A 16 -10.05 3.33 -9.06
N CYS A 17 -9.88 3.22 -10.37
CA CYS A 17 -8.87 3.98 -11.10
C CYS A 17 -9.14 5.49 -10.94
N PRO A 18 -8.18 6.29 -10.44
CA PRO A 18 -8.37 7.73 -10.25
C PRO A 18 -8.53 8.50 -11.57
N ASN A 19 -8.22 7.88 -12.71
CA ASN A 19 -8.28 8.55 -14.00
C ASN A 19 -9.56 8.27 -14.81
N CYS A 20 -10.09 7.05 -14.74
CA CYS A 20 -11.28 6.66 -15.52
C CYS A 20 -12.44 6.16 -14.66
N GLY A 21 -12.24 6.00 -13.34
CA GLY A 21 -13.27 5.52 -12.42
C GLY A 21 -13.57 4.03 -12.50
N LYS A 22 -12.96 3.28 -13.44
CA LYS A 22 -13.15 1.83 -13.55
C LYS A 22 -12.47 1.08 -12.41
N GLU A 23 -13.08 -0.02 -12.00
CA GLU A 23 -12.53 -0.97 -11.04
C GLU A 23 -11.28 -1.65 -11.61
N VAL A 24 -10.22 -1.63 -10.81
CA VAL A 24 -8.93 -2.25 -11.08
C VAL A 24 -8.65 -3.19 -9.92
N GLU A 25 -8.48 -4.46 -10.26
CA GLU A 25 -8.06 -5.48 -9.31
C GLU A 25 -6.55 -5.36 -9.07
N ILE A 26 -6.16 -5.24 -7.81
CA ILE A 26 -4.75 -5.27 -7.38
C ILE A 26 -4.57 -6.46 -6.45
N TRP A 27 -3.59 -7.29 -6.76
CA TRP A 27 -3.23 -8.46 -5.97
C TRP A 27 -2.55 -8.05 -4.66
N SER A 28 -2.68 -8.85 -3.61
CA SER A 28 -2.10 -8.52 -2.30
C SER A 28 -0.58 -8.41 -2.30
N ASP A 29 0.10 -9.12 -3.19
CA ASP A 29 1.55 -9.11 -3.40
C ASP A 29 2.01 -8.01 -4.37
N GLU A 30 1.09 -7.36 -5.07
CA GLU A 30 1.39 -6.27 -6.00
C GLU A 30 1.11 -4.90 -5.38
N PHE A 31 2.04 -3.96 -5.58
CA PHE A 31 1.88 -2.57 -5.14
C PHE A 31 1.22 -1.68 -6.19
N LYS A 32 1.19 -2.14 -7.44
CA LYS A 32 0.66 -1.41 -8.59
C LYS A 32 -0.01 -2.37 -9.56
N ALA A 33 -1.06 -1.90 -10.23
CA ALA A 33 -1.68 -2.63 -11.32
C ALA A 33 -1.97 -1.68 -12.49
N LYS A 34 -2.06 -2.24 -13.70
CA LYS A 34 -2.40 -1.47 -14.90
C LYS A 34 -3.90 -1.47 -15.11
N CYS A 35 -4.51 -0.30 -15.20
CA CYS A 35 -5.93 -0.19 -15.46
C CYS A 35 -6.26 -0.78 -16.85
N PRO A 36 -7.23 -1.71 -16.97
CA PRO A 36 -7.57 -2.33 -18.25
C PRO A 36 -8.24 -1.35 -19.24
N ASN A 37 -8.80 -0.25 -18.76
CA ASN A 37 -9.49 0.73 -19.61
C ASN A 37 -8.57 1.86 -20.08
N CYS A 38 -7.92 2.58 -19.16
CA CYS A 38 -7.09 3.73 -19.50
C CYS A 38 -5.59 3.41 -19.63
N LYS A 39 -5.18 2.16 -19.34
CA LYS A 39 -3.78 1.68 -19.38
C LYS A 39 -2.81 2.41 -18.46
N LYS A 40 -3.30 3.27 -17.55
CA LYS A 40 -2.49 3.95 -16.53
C LYS A 40 -2.20 3.02 -15.36
N GLU A 41 -1.06 3.25 -14.71
CA GLU A 41 -0.69 2.57 -13.47
C GLU A 41 -1.52 3.13 -12.31
N VAL A 42 -2.14 2.24 -11.55
CA VAL A 42 -2.88 2.52 -10.33
C VAL A 42 -2.07 1.95 -9.18
N PHE A 43 -1.71 2.79 -8.22
CA PHE A 43 -0.93 2.41 -7.05
C PHE A 43 -1.84 2.17 -5.86
N LYS A 44 -1.47 1.20 -5.02
CA LYS A 44 -2.09 1.01 -3.72
C LYS A 44 -1.70 2.18 -2.80
N GLU A 45 -2.66 2.74 -2.04
CA GLU A 45 -2.39 3.84 -1.11
C GLU A 45 -1.35 3.47 -0.02
N GLU A 46 -1.27 2.18 0.31
CA GLU A 46 -0.29 1.61 1.23
C GLU A 46 1.12 1.47 0.63
N ALA A 47 1.43 2.07 -0.53
CA ALA A 47 2.74 1.88 -1.18
C ALA A 47 3.90 2.62 -0.49
N SER A 48 3.63 3.56 0.43
CA SER A 48 4.67 4.36 1.12
C SER A 48 5.24 3.67 2.37
N LEU A 49 5.41 2.35 2.34
CA LEU A 49 5.81 1.57 3.51
C LEU A 49 7.19 1.96 4.02
N CYS A 50 8.15 2.29 3.14
CA CYS A 50 9.54 2.52 3.58
C CYS A 50 9.68 3.69 4.57
N ILE A 51 8.86 4.74 4.47
CA ILE A 51 8.91 5.88 5.40
C ILE A 51 8.29 5.49 6.77
N GLU A 52 7.36 4.53 6.79
CA GLU A 52 6.65 4.13 8.01
C GLU A 52 7.45 3.23 8.94
N TRP A 53 8.30 2.33 8.40
CA TRP A 53 9.01 1.34 9.21
C TRP A 53 10.53 1.47 9.17
N CYS A 54 11.11 2.28 8.28
CA CYS A 54 12.56 2.38 8.16
C CYS A 54 13.14 3.40 9.15
N LYS A 55 14.08 2.93 9.99
CA LYS A 55 14.83 3.77 10.95
C LYS A 55 15.67 4.88 10.28
N HIS A 56 16.03 4.70 9.02
CA HIS A 56 16.81 5.66 8.23
C HIS A 56 15.94 6.53 7.31
N ALA A 57 14.61 6.41 7.37
CA ALA A 57 13.70 7.16 6.49
C ALA A 57 13.95 8.68 6.56
N LYS A 58 14.23 9.22 7.74
CA LYS A 58 14.51 10.66 7.93
C LYS A 58 15.75 11.12 7.14
N GLU A 59 16.79 10.29 7.07
CA GLU A 59 18.01 10.58 6.31
C GLU A 59 17.80 10.40 4.80
N CYS A 60 17.04 9.38 4.40
CA CYS A 60 16.82 9.08 2.98
C CYS A 60 15.92 10.10 2.27
N VAL A 61 14.85 10.57 2.93
CA VAL A 61 13.85 11.45 2.32
C VAL A 61 14.13 12.93 2.62
N GLY A 62 14.93 13.19 3.67
CA GLY A 62 15.22 14.53 4.18
C GLY A 62 14.18 14.99 5.21
N GLU A 63 14.61 15.89 6.10
CA GLU A 63 13.81 16.35 7.25
C GLU A 63 12.50 17.01 6.81
N GLU A 64 12.54 17.90 5.82
CA GLU A 64 11.37 18.64 5.31
C GLU A 64 10.24 17.70 4.85
N ARG A 65 10.56 16.73 3.99
CA ARG A 65 9.59 15.77 3.46
C ARG A 65 9.11 14.77 4.49
N TYR A 66 9.97 14.39 5.44
CA TYR A 66 9.59 13.52 6.54
C TYR A 66 8.57 14.21 7.45
N GLU A 67 8.77 15.48 7.77
CA GLU A 67 7.80 16.26 8.56
C GLU A 67 6.46 16.45 7.84
N GLU A 68 6.48 16.71 6.53
CA GLU A 68 5.25 16.79 5.73
C GLU A 68 4.47 15.48 5.75
N TYR A 69 5.19 14.36 5.64
CA TYR A 69 4.61 13.02 5.75
C TYR A 69 3.98 12.78 7.13
N GLU A 70 4.65 13.19 8.22
CA GLU A 70 4.10 13.07 9.57
C GLU A 70 2.84 13.93 9.78
N LYS A 71 2.82 15.15 9.24
CA LYS A 71 1.66 16.07 9.33
C LYS A 71 0.44 15.55 8.57
N ASN A 72 0.65 14.83 7.47
CA ASN A 72 -0.42 14.30 6.61
C ASN A 72 -0.97 12.93 7.03
N LYS A 73 -0.47 12.30 8.10
CA LYS A 73 -1.01 11.02 8.61
C LYS A 73 -2.46 11.16 9.09
N LYS A 74 -3.43 10.68 8.30
CA LYS A 74 -4.79 10.37 8.76
C LYS A 74 -4.84 8.93 9.27
N PHE A 75 -4.50 8.71 10.54
CA PHE A 75 -4.43 7.37 11.12
C PHE A 75 -5.67 7.04 11.97
N PRO A 76 -6.40 5.93 11.71
CA PRO A 76 -7.12 5.23 12.77
C PRO A 76 -6.08 4.58 13.67
N LYS A 77 -5.91 5.14 14.88
CA LYS A 77 -5.03 4.63 15.92
C LYS A 77 -5.46 3.22 16.32
N ASN A 78 -4.81 2.19 15.78
CA ASN A 78 -4.64 0.90 16.44
C ASN A 78 -3.70 0.00 15.63
N PHE A 79 -2.39 0.18 15.84
CA PHE A 79 -1.50 -0.97 15.95
C PHE A 79 -0.44 -0.62 17.00
N ALA A 80 -0.87 -0.69 18.25
CA ALA A 80 0.04 -0.65 19.37
C ALA A 80 0.94 -1.89 19.32
N ARG A 81 2.24 -1.62 19.31
CA ARG A 81 3.23 -2.32 20.14
C ARG A 81 3.34 -3.85 19.93
N VAL A 82 4.38 -4.25 19.21
CA VAL A 82 5.25 -5.35 19.64
C VAL A 82 6.65 -4.78 19.79
#